data_AF-A0A559J072-F1
#
_entry.id   AF-A0A559J072-F1
#
_cell.length_a   1.000
_cell.length_b   1.000
_cell.length_c   1.000
_cell.angle_alpha   90.00
_cell.angle_beta   90.00
_cell.angle_gamma   90.00
#
_symmetry.space_group_name_H-M   'P 1'
#
loop_
_entity.id
_entity.type
_entity.pdbx_description
1 polymer ?
#
loop_
_entity_poly.entity_id
_entity_poly.type
_entity_poly.pdbx_seq_one_letter_code
_entity_poly.pdbx_strand_id
1 'polypeptide(L)'
;MRRTGELKPVAKRIDLEKLVMFISKDPEREFEVQDSEELLRLIVEQHTMTSGDVMERLMVSRQRLQGLKNQGYLNEIKIGLFSRSNVEAMRSKQIKEERIRDYELYPIFRKIEGCLIIDKLRFFDCQTMVRVESREEDYDPVSHPYKQALEELLTAVVETYKKKQNVVLLRHPGFEAVYDPEDLQIEVENGVWFVGEYKKDDFLKLLERVSEVESGLKKADNFQTTINELELL
;
A
#
# COMPACT_ATOMS: atom_id res chain seq x y z
N MET A 1 -49.08 -16.60 6.75
CA MET A 1 -48.55 -16.12 5.46
C MET A 1 -47.62 -14.94 5.72
N ARG A 2 -46.30 -15.15 5.66
CA ARG A 2 -45.31 -14.07 5.74
C ARG A 2 -45.08 -13.53 4.33
N ARG A 3 -45.36 -12.25 4.10
CA ARG A 3 -44.99 -11.54 2.87
C ARG A 3 -43.48 -11.26 2.95
N THR A 4 -42.68 -12.04 2.24
CA THR A 4 -41.31 -11.69 1.89
C THR A 4 -41.37 -10.50 0.93
N GLY A 5 -41.05 -9.31 1.42
CA GLY A 5 -40.85 -8.15 0.58
C GLY A 5 -39.60 -8.36 -0.27
N GLU A 6 -39.79 -8.59 -1.56
CA GLU A 6 -38.70 -8.56 -2.53
C GLU A 6 -38.12 -7.13 -2.58
N LEU A 7 -36.92 -6.96 -2.04
CA LEU A 7 -36.11 -5.76 -2.26
C LEU A 7 -35.68 -5.76 -3.72
N LYS A 8 -36.40 -5.01 -4.56
CA LYS A 8 -35.94 -4.71 -5.93
C LYS A 8 -34.62 -3.93 -5.83
N PRO A 9 -33.55 -4.35 -6.54
CA PRO A 9 -32.32 -3.58 -6.58
C PRO A 9 -32.61 -2.26 -7.29
N VAL A 10 -32.58 -1.16 -6.53
CA VAL A 10 -32.63 0.18 -7.12
C VAL A 10 -31.28 0.41 -7.76
N ALA A 11 -31.19 0.24 -9.09
CA ALA A 11 -30.04 0.66 -9.86
C ALA A 11 -29.96 2.20 -9.82
N LYS A 12 -29.37 2.74 -8.76
CA LYS A 12 -29.04 4.16 -8.69
C LYS A 12 -27.93 4.42 -9.70
N ARG A 13 -28.25 5.11 -10.79
CA ARG A 13 -27.22 5.65 -11.70
C ARG A 13 -26.50 6.76 -10.95
N ILE A 14 -25.20 6.60 -10.77
CA ILE A 14 -24.35 7.65 -10.21
C ILE A 14 -23.95 8.58 -11.36
N ASP A 15 -24.22 9.86 -11.18
CA ASP A 15 -23.81 10.93 -12.08
C ASP A 15 -22.42 11.39 -11.65
N LEU A 16 -21.40 10.92 -12.38
CA LEU A 16 -20.00 11.16 -12.03
C LEU A 16 -19.63 12.64 -12.13
N GLU A 17 -20.19 13.38 -13.09
CA GLU A 17 -19.94 14.82 -13.23
C GLU A 17 -20.47 15.59 -12.02
N LYS A 18 -21.65 15.22 -11.51
CA LYS A 18 -22.15 15.78 -10.26
C LYS A 18 -21.30 15.40 -9.06
N LEU A 19 -20.76 14.18 -9.04
CA LEU A 19 -19.88 13.74 -7.97
C LEU A 19 -18.56 14.53 -7.97
N VAL A 20 -17.96 14.73 -9.16
CA VAL A 20 -16.77 15.57 -9.34
C VAL A 20 -17.06 17.00 -8.86
N MET A 21 -18.14 17.62 -9.35
CA MET A 21 -18.51 18.97 -8.89
C MET A 21 -18.76 19.07 -7.39
N PHE A 22 -19.31 18.02 -6.78
CA PHE A 22 -19.54 17.97 -5.34
C PHE A 22 -18.20 17.92 -4.59
N ILE A 23 -17.30 17.03 -5.00
CA ILE A 23 -15.94 16.91 -4.43
C ILE A 23 -15.15 18.20 -4.61
N SER A 24 -15.19 18.83 -5.79
CA SER A 24 -14.47 20.10 -6.06
C SER A 24 -15.00 21.29 -5.24
N LYS A 25 -16.22 21.20 -4.70
CA LYS A 25 -16.83 22.23 -3.85
C LYS A 25 -16.69 21.95 -2.36
N ASP A 26 -16.22 20.75 -2.01
CA ASP A 26 -15.94 20.41 -0.62
C ASP A 26 -14.71 21.21 -0.15
N PRO A 27 -14.87 22.09 0.86
CA PRO A 27 -13.76 22.86 1.41
C PRO A 27 -12.78 21.98 2.21
N GLU A 28 -13.17 20.75 2.57
CA GLU A 28 -12.34 19.78 3.30
C GLU A 28 -11.78 18.68 2.39
N ARG A 29 -11.83 18.86 1.06
CA ARG A 29 -11.32 17.84 0.14
C ARG A 29 -9.82 17.59 0.36
N GLU A 30 -9.48 16.32 0.55
CA GLU A 30 -8.09 15.85 0.69
C GLU A 30 -7.40 15.68 -0.67
N PHE A 31 -8.16 15.68 -1.78
CA PHE A 31 -7.63 15.47 -3.13
C PHE A 31 -8.38 16.29 -4.18
N GLU A 32 -7.64 16.71 -5.21
CA GLU A 32 -8.23 17.32 -6.40
C GLU A 32 -8.64 16.26 -7.41
N VAL A 33 -9.84 16.41 -7.96
CA VAL A 33 -10.37 15.58 -9.03
C VAL A 33 -10.70 16.50 -10.18
N GLN A 34 -9.97 16.37 -11.28
CA GLN A 34 -10.11 17.23 -12.46
C GLN A 34 -11.36 16.88 -13.26
N ASP A 35 -11.64 15.58 -13.41
CA ASP A 35 -12.77 15.11 -14.20
C ASP A 35 -13.29 13.72 -13.74
N SER A 36 -14.33 13.24 -14.43
CA SER A 36 -14.97 11.96 -14.13
C SER A 36 -14.07 10.75 -14.44
N GLU A 37 -13.12 10.90 -15.35
CA GLU A 37 -12.18 9.84 -15.74
C GLU A 37 -11.12 9.65 -14.65
N GLU A 38 -10.56 10.75 -14.14
CA GLU A 38 -9.66 10.74 -13.00
C GLU A 38 -10.33 10.17 -11.74
N LEU A 39 -11.58 10.57 -11.47
CA LEU A 39 -12.36 10.01 -10.37
C LEU A 39 -12.52 8.49 -10.48
N LEU A 40 -12.86 7.99 -11.67
CA LEU A 40 -13.00 6.57 -11.92
C LEU A 40 -11.66 5.85 -11.76
N ARG A 41 -10.57 6.43 -12.25
CA ARG A 41 -9.22 5.87 -12.11
C ARG A 41 -8.87 5.71 -10.63
N LEU A 42 -9.07 6.75 -9.81
CA LEU A 42 -8.79 6.72 -8.38
C LEU A 42 -9.61 5.63 -7.67
N ILE A 43 -10.91 5.54 -7.96
CA ILE A 43 -11.78 4.49 -7.40
C ILE A 43 -11.27 3.10 -7.78
N VAL A 44 -10.89 2.90 -9.04
CA VAL A 44 -10.37 1.61 -9.54
C VAL A 44 -9.04 1.29 -8.85
N GLU A 45 -8.09 2.21 -8.81
CA GLU A 45 -6.78 2.00 -8.17
C GLU A 45 -6.90 1.67 -6.67
N GLN A 46 -7.82 2.35 -5.98
CA GLN A 46 -8.03 2.16 -4.54
C GLN A 46 -8.69 0.81 -4.22
N HIS A 47 -9.64 0.37 -5.03
CA HIS A 47 -10.43 -0.83 -4.72
C HIS A 47 -10.00 -2.10 -5.45
N THR A 48 -9.10 -1.98 -6.43
CA THR A 48 -8.69 -3.12 -7.25
C THR A 48 -7.19 -3.35 -7.29
N MET A 49 -6.81 -4.53 -7.76
CA MET A 49 -5.44 -4.97 -8.00
C MET A 49 -5.35 -5.67 -9.36
N THR A 50 -4.26 -5.47 -10.09
CA THR A 50 -4.01 -6.21 -11.32
C THR A 50 -3.51 -7.63 -11.02
N SER A 51 -3.50 -8.52 -12.02
CA SER A 51 -2.90 -9.86 -11.87
C SER A 51 -1.44 -9.81 -11.41
N GLY A 52 -0.66 -8.83 -11.89
CA GLY A 52 0.72 -8.63 -11.46
C GLY A 52 0.81 -8.32 -9.98
N ASP A 53 -0.01 -7.37 -9.53
CA ASP A 53 -0.08 -6.98 -8.11
C ASP A 53 -0.51 -8.16 -7.24
N VAL A 54 -1.49 -8.96 -7.65
CA VAL A 54 -1.95 -10.12 -6.88
C VAL A 54 -0.88 -11.22 -6.78
N MET A 55 -0.18 -11.51 -7.88
CA MET A 55 0.90 -12.51 -7.87
C MET A 55 2.04 -12.11 -6.92
N GLU A 56 2.43 -10.84 -6.96
CA GLU A 56 3.41 -10.28 -6.02
C GLU A 56 2.89 -10.30 -4.59
N ARG A 57 1.66 -9.80 -4.36
CA ARG A 57 1.05 -9.68 -3.04
C ARG A 57 0.90 -11.02 -2.33
N LEU A 58 0.44 -12.04 -3.05
CA LEU A 58 0.21 -13.37 -2.49
C LEU A 58 1.43 -14.29 -2.63
N MET A 59 2.48 -13.82 -3.30
CA MET A 59 3.67 -14.62 -3.65
C MET A 59 3.31 -15.92 -4.37
N VAL A 60 2.44 -15.81 -5.37
CA VAL A 60 1.95 -16.97 -6.14
C VAL A 60 2.32 -16.85 -7.61
N SER A 61 2.63 -17.99 -8.23
CA SER A 61 2.82 -18.04 -9.68
C SER A 61 1.51 -17.77 -10.42
N ARG A 62 1.59 -17.41 -11.71
CA ARG A 62 0.42 -17.26 -12.59
C ARG A 62 -0.47 -18.51 -12.61
N GLN A 63 0.13 -19.69 -12.64
CA GLN A 63 -0.61 -20.96 -12.59
C GLN A 63 -1.37 -21.11 -11.27
N ARG A 64 -0.75 -20.73 -10.14
CA ARG A 64 -1.38 -20.79 -8.83
C ARG A 64 -2.48 -19.74 -8.67
N LEU A 65 -2.28 -18.52 -9.18
CA LEU A 65 -3.33 -17.49 -9.28
C LEU A 65 -4.54 -17.99 -10.05
N GLN A 66 -4.32 -18.63 -11.20
CA GLN A 66 -5.40 -19.25 -11.98
C GLN A 66 -6.13 -20.34 -11.19
N GLY A 67 -5.40 -21.15 -10.40
CA GLY A 67 -5.99 -22.12 -9.48
C GLY A 67 -6.87 -21.47 -8.41
N LEU A 68 -6.38 -20.42 -7.75
CA LEU A 68 -7.13 -19.68 -6.72
C LEU A 68 -8.41 -19.05 -7.29
N LYS A 69 -8.34 -18.55 -8.53
CA LYS A 69 -9.52 -18.07 -9.26
C LYS A 69 -10.52 -19.19 -9.53
N ASN A 70 -10.07 -20.29 -10.13
CA ASN A 70 -10.94 -21.42 -10.48
C ASN A 70 -11.61 -22.05 -9.24
N GLN A 71 -10.97 -21.95 -8.08
CA GLN A 71 -11.47 -22.45 -6.81
C GLN A 71 -12.37 -21.45 -6.07
N GLY A 72 -12.57 -20.24 -6.59
CA GLY A 72 -13.40 -19.20 -5.98
C GLY A 72 -12.79 -18.56 -4.73
N TYR A 73 -11.50 -18.76 -4.48
CA TYR A 73 -10.80 -18.14 -3.36
C TYR A 73 -10.45 -16.67 -3.63
N LEU A 74 -10.25 -16.31 -4.90
CA LEU A 74 -10.08 -14.93 -5.36
C LEU A 74 -11.19 -14.55 -6.32
N ASN A 75 -11.82 -13.41 -6.06
CA ASN A 75 -12.86 -12.85 -6.93
C ASN A 75 -12.24 -11.90 -7.95
N GLU A 76 -12.20 -12.36 -9.21
CA GLU A 76 -11.86 -11.55 -10.37
C GLU A 76 -13.10 -10.73 -10.77
N ILE A 77 -13.03 -9.40 -10.65
CA ILE A 77 -14.12 -8.47 -10.99
C ILE A 77 -14.29 -8.40 -12.51
N LYS A 78 -13.16 -8.36 -13.20
CA LYS A 78 -13.02 -8.39 -14.66
C LYS A 78 -11.69 -9.05 -14.98
N ILE A 79 -11.54 -9.63 -16.16
CA ILE A 79 -10.28 -10.27 -16.61
C ILE A 79 -9.08 -9.39 -16.23
N GLY A 80 -8.19 -9.95 -15.41
CA GLY A 80 -6.97 -9.32 -14.96
C GLY A 80 -7.09 -8.39 -13.75
N LEU A 81 -8.29 -8.17 -13.22
CA LEU A 81 -8.62 -7.19 -12.18
C LEU A 81 -9.35 -7.83 -11.00
N PHE A 82 -8.77 -7.68 -9.80
CA PHE A 82 -9.21 -8.34 -8.57
C PHE A 82 -9.64 -7.32 -7.52
N SER A 83 -10.54 -7.73 -6.62
CA SER A 83 -10.91 -6.90 -5.46
C SER A 83 -9.75 -6.85 -4.46
N ARG A 84 -9.22 -5.65 -4.19
CA ARG A 84 -8.11 -5.45 -3.24
C ARG A 84 -8.41 -6.04 -1.87
N SER A 85 -9.60 -5.78 -1.33
CA SER A 85 -10.04 -6.27 -0.02
C SER A 85 -10.00 -7.80 0.10
N ASN A 86 -10.32 -8.51 -0.98
CA ASN A 86 -10.34 -9.97 -1.00
C ASN A 86 -8.91 -10.54 -1.03
N VAL A 87 -8.03 -9.92 -1.81
CA VAL A 87 -6.62 -10.28 -1.88
C VAL A 87 -5.94 -10.04 -0.53
N GLU A 88 -6.16 -8.88 0.09
CA GLU A 88 -5.60 -8.57 1.42
C GLU A 88 -6.10 -9.54 2.50
N ALA A 89 -7.40 -9.88 2.50
CA ALA A 89 -7.94 -10.87 3.44
C ALA A 89 -7.27 -12.25 3.29
N MET A 90 -7.02 -12.67 2.04
CA MET A 90 -6.28 -13.91 1.78
C MET A 90 -4.83 -13.83 2.26
N ARG A 91 -4.16 -12.71 2.01
CA ARG A 91 -2.78 -12.47 2.45
C ARG A 91 -2.67 -12.57 3.97
N SER A 92 -3.53 -11.87 4.71
CA SER A 92 -3.58 -11.96 6.18
C SER A 92 -3.82 -13.38 6.66
N LYS A 93 -4.67 -14.16 5.98
CA LYS A 93 -4.90 -15.57 6.31
C LYS A 93 -3.67 -16.44 6.05
N GLN A 94 -2.97 -16.26 4.93
CA GLN A 94 -1.75 -17.02 4.60
C GLN A 94 -0.64 -16.77 5.62
N ILE A 95 -0.52 -15.53 6.08
CA ILE A 95 0.40 -15.12 7.15
C ILE A 95 0.02 -15.83 8.46
N LYS A 96 -1.23 -15.70 8.90
CA LYS A 96 -1.71 -16.29 10.16
C LYS A 96 -1.58 -17.81 10.20
N GLU A 97 -1.74 -18.47 9.04
CA GLU A 97 -1.63 -19.93 8.90
C GLU A 97 -0.19 -20.41 8.64
N GLU A 98 0.83 -19.53 8.70
CA GLU A 98 2.24 -19.84 8.43
C GLU A 98 2.45 -20.59 7.10
N ARG A 99 1.61 -20.30 6.10
CA ARG A 99 1.68 -20.92 4.77
C ARG A 99 2.76 -20.28 3.90
N ILE A 100 3.29 -19.15 4.34
CA ILE A 100 4.42 -18.45 3.76
C ILE A 100 5.43 -18.35 4.90
N ARG A 101 6.44 -19.24 4.89
CA ARG A 101 7.38 -19.41 6.02
C ARG A 101 8.67 -18.61 5.87
N ASP A 102 9.09 -18.33 4.63
CA ASP A 102 10.37 -17.66 4.35
C ASP A 102 10.21 -16.17 4.04
N TYR A 103 9.03 -15.60 4.31
CA TYR A 103 8.72 -14.19 4.07
C TYR A 103 8.36 -13.51 5.39
N GLU A 104 9.29 -12.72 5.92
CA GLU A 104 9.01 -11.87 7.07
C GLU A 104 8.16 -10.65 6.68
N LEU A 105 7.38 -10.10 7.59
CA LEU A 105 6.54 -8.93 7.30
C LEU A 105 7.21 -7.63 7.76
N TYR A 106 8.49 -7.72 8.11
CA TYR A 106 9.31 -6.58 8.48
C TYR A 106 9.73 -5.81 7.23
N PRO A 107 9.81 -4.47 7.34
CA PRO A 107 10.34 -3.65 6.28
C PRO A 107 11.81 -4.02 6.06
N ILE A 108 12.25 -3.95 4.81
CA ILE A 108 13.67 -4.07 4.48
C ILE A 108 14.07 -2.83 3.68
N PHE A 109 15.20 -2.26 4.05
CA PHE A 109 15.76 -1.06 3.46
C PHE A 109 17.28 -1.12 3.51
N ARG A 110 17.94 -0.39 2.62
CA ARG A 110 19.40 -0.31 2.53
C ARG A 110 19.80 1.11 2.20
N LYS A 111 20.79 1.64 2.93
CA LYS A 111 21.42 2.92 2.59
C LYS A 111 22.53 2.62 1.57
N ILE A 112 22.44 3.25 0.41
CA ILE A 112 23.52 3.26 -0.59
C ILE A 112 23.97 4.70 -0.80
N GLU A 113 25.04 4.92 -1.56
CA GLU A 113 25.53 6.29 -1.77
C GLU A 113 24.45 7.15 -2.45
N GLY A 114 24.09 8.27 -1.82
CA GLY A 114 23.14 9.23 -2.37
C GLY A 114 21.65 8.94 -2.15
N CYS A 115 21.25 7.75 -1.66
CA CYS A 115 19.85 7.43 -1.43
C CYS A 115 19.59 6.29 -0.43
N LEU A 116 18.33 6.17 -0.02
CA LEU A 116 17.80 5.03 0.72
C LEU A 116 16.92 4.20 -0.21
N ILE A 117 17.26 2.92 -0.42
CA ILE A 117 16.40 1.99 -1.15
C ILE A 117 15.50 1.24 -0.16
N ILE A 118 14.23 1.08 -0.51
CA ILE A 118 13.21 0.41 0.29
C ILE A 118 12.52 -0.64 -0.58
N ASP A 119 12.35 -1.85 -0.04
CA ASP A 119 11.43 -2.81 -0.64
C ASP A 119 9.99 -2.36 -0.40
N LYS A 120 9.31 -2.03 -1.50
CA LYS A 120 7.94 -1.53 -1.49
C LYS A 120 6.98 -2.49 -0.78
N LEU A 121 7.07 -3.78 -1.11
CA LEU A 121 6.09 -4.76 -0.63
C LEU A 121 6.24 -4.95 0.89
N ARG A 122 7.49 -5.07 1.37
CA ARG A 122 7.81 -5.25 2.79
C ARG A 122 7.42 -4.04 3.64
N PHE A 123 7.59 -2.84 3.09
CA PHE A 123 7.12 -1.61 3.72
C PHE A 123 5.59 -1.61 3.95
N PHE A 124 4.80 -1.89 2.90
CA PHE A 124 3.34 -1.93 3.01
C PHE A 124 2.81 -3.14 3.79
N ASP A 125 3.51 -4.27 3.75
CA ASP A 125 3.21 -5.42 4.59
C ASP A 125 3.33 -5.08 6.08
N CYS A 126 4.43 -4.44 6.46
CA CYS A 126 4.65 -4.03 7.83
C CYS A 126 3.58 -3.04 8.31
N GLN A 127 3.25 -2.03 7.49
CA GLN A 127 2.15 -1.10 7.77
C GLN A 127 0.82 -1.84 7.99
N THR A 128 0.52 -2.81 7.14
CA THR A 128 -0.68 -3.64 7.26
C THR A 128 -0.72 -4.39 8.58
N MET A 129 0.42 -4.94 9.03
CA MET A 129 0.51 -5.66 10.31
C MET A 129 0.28 -4.73 11.50
N VAL A 130 0.95 -3.58 11.54
CA VAL A 130 0.72 -2.56 12.58
C VAL A 130 -0.76 -2.16 12.62
N ARG A 131 -1.38 -1.92 11.47
CA ARG A 131 -2.81 -1.58 11.39
C ARG A 131 -3.71 -2.68 11.92
N VAL A 132 -3.50 -3.94 11.53
CA VAL A 132 -4.36 -5.07 11.92
C VAL A 132 -4.22 -5.33 13.42
N GLU A 133 -2.99 -5.42 13.93
CA GLU A 133 -2.73 -5.77 15.32
C GLU A 133 -3.13 -4.63 16.28
N SER A 134 -3.05 -3.37 15.85
CA SER A 134 -3.53 -2.21 16.65
C SER A 134 -5.03 -2.21 16.98
N ARG A 135 -5.79 -3.16 16.43
CA ARG A 135 -7.23 -3.35 16.68
C ARG A 135 -7.52 -4.42 17.72
N GLU A 136 -6.52 -5.20 18.11
CA GLU A 136 -6.65 -6.23 19.13
C GLU A 136 -6.72 -5.59 20.53
N GLU A 137 -7.46 -6.21 21.46
CA GLU A 137 -7.72 -5.64 22.79
C GLU A 137 -6.46 -5.59 23.68
N ASP A 138 -5.50 -6.48 23.43
CA ASP A 138 -4.24 -6.64 24.16
C ASP A 138 -3.02 -6.02 23.45
N TYR A 139 -3.25 -5.20 22.43
CA TYR A 139 -2.18 -4.53 21.68
C TYR A 139 -1.36 -3.57 22.56
N ASP A 140 -0.06 -3.84 22.67
CA ASP A 140 0.92 -2.93 23.28
C ASP A 140 1.80 -2.27 22.21
N PRO A 141 1.61 -0.97 21.90
CA PRO A 141 2.40 -0.27 20.91
C PRO A 141 3.89 -0.14 21.29
N VAL A 142 4.28 -0.27 22.55
CA VAL A 142 5.68 -0.11 22.96
C VAL A 142 6.51 -1.34 22.59
N SER A 143 5.94 -2.53 22.75
CA SER A 143 6.64 -3.80 22.52
C SER A 143 6.31 -4.45 21.17
N HIS A 144 5.43 -3.88 20.36
CA HIS A 144 5.00 -4.47 19.09
C HIS A 144 6.12 -4.48 18.03
N PRO A 145 6.59 -5.65 17.56
CA PRO A 145 7.82 -5.76 16.77
C PRO A 145 7.69 -5.14 15.37
N TYR A 146 6.53 -5.26 14.71
CA TYR A 146 6.33 -4.60 13.41
C TYR A 146 6.29 -3.08 13.54
N LYS A 147 5.81 -2.56 14.67
CA LYS A 147 5.81 -1.10 14.90
C LYS A 147 7.25 -0.61 15.05
N GLN A 148 8.05 -1.28 15.87
CA GLN A 148 9.47 -0.92 16.06
C GLN A 148 10.24 -0.95 14.74
N ALA A 149 10.04 -1.99 13.91
CA ALA A 149 10.72 -2.08 12.62
C ALA A 149 10.26 -1.01 11.63
N LEU A 150 8.96 -0.67 11.62
CA LEU A 150 8.43 0.43 10.81
C LEU A 150 9.05 1.77 11.22
N GLU A 151 9.19 2.01 12.53
CA GLU A 151 9.78 3.22 13.09
C GLU A 151 11.26 3.37 12.72
N GLU A 152 12.00 2.25 12.71
CA GLU A 152 13.39 2.23 12.27
C GLU A 152 13.52 2.67 10.80
N LEU A 153 12.69 2.11 9.91
CA LEU A 153 12.65 2.51 8.50
C LEU A 153 12.28 3.99 8.35
N LEU A 154 11.24 4.47 9.05
CA LEU A 154 10.78 5.85 8.95
C LEU A 154 11.84 6.83 9.46
N THR A 155 12.57 6.47 10.52
CA THR A 155 13.73 7.22 11.00
C THR A 155 14.81 7.30 9.92
N ALA A 156 15.13 6.19 9.26
CA ALA A 156 16.10 6.17 8.16
C ALA A 156 15.66 7.06 6.98
N VAL A 157 14.36 7.12 6.67
CA VAL A 157 13.79 8.02 5.66
C VAL A 157 14.03 9.49 6.03
N VAL A 158 13.68 9.88 7.26
CA VAL A 158 13.86 11.25 7.75
C VAL A 158 15.33 11.67 7.70
N GLU A 159 16.24 10.80 8.16
CA GLU A 159 17.68 11.07 8.09
C GLU A 159 18.18 11.24 6.65
N THR A 160 17.62 10.49 5.71
CA THR A 160 17.97 10.56 4.29
C THR A 160 17.58 11.92 3.72
N TYR A 161 16.36 12.38 4.01
CA TYR A 161 15.92 13.72 3.57
C TYR A 161 16.65 14.86 4.27
N LYS A 162 17.03 14.72 5.56
CA LYS A 162 17.91 15.68 6.26
C LYS A 162 19.26 15.86 5.53
N LYS A 163 19.73 14.83 4.83
CA LYS A 163 20.95 14.86 3.99
C LYS A 163 20.71 15.32 2.55
N LYS A 164 19.48 15.74 2.20
CA LYS A 164 19.05 16.10 0.83
C LYS A 164 19.22 14.94 -0.16
N GLN A 165 19.10 13.71 0.34
CA GLN A 165 19.13 12.48 -0.45
C GLN A 165 17.70 12.01 -0.72
N ASN A 166 17.55 11.14 -1.71
CA ASN A 166 16.23 10.66 -2.13
C ASN A 166 15.95 9.26 -1.57
N VAL A 167 14.65 8.90 -1.55
CA VAL A 167 14.19 7.55 -1.21
C VAL A 167 13.74 6.88 -2.49
N VAL A 168 14.19 5.66 -2.72
CA VAL A 168 13.80 4.85 -3.89
C VAL A 168 13.02 3.65 -3.42
N LEU A 169 11.85 3.42 -4.03
CA LEU A 169 11.08 2.21 -3.84
C LEU A 169 11.36 1.22 -4.98
N LEU A 170 11.72 0.00 -4.62
CA LEU A 170 11.94 -1.11 -5.54
C LEU A 170 10.97 -2.25 -5.22
N ARG A 171 10.63 -3.06 -6.23
CA ARG A 171 10.07 -4.40 -6.02
C ARG A 171 11.15 -5.32 -5.47
N HIS A 172 10.74 -6.38 -4.79
CA HIS A 172 11.66 -7.30 -4.10
C HIS A 172 12.87 -7.79 -4.95
N PRO A 173 12.69 -8.23 -6.22
CA PRO A 173 13.83 -8.64 -7.03
C PRO A 173 14.84 -7.52 -7.30
N GLY A 174 14.37 -6.28 -7.47
CA GLY A 174 15.24 -5.12 -7.65
C GLY A 174 15.95 -4.75 -6.35
N PHE A 175 15.26 -4.81 -5.20
CA PHE A 175 15.88 -4.59 -3.91
C PHE A 175 17.03 -5.56 -3.63
N GLU A 176 16.83 -6.84 -3.95
CA GLU A 176 17.87 -7.87 -3.81
C GLU A 176 19.06 -7.65 -4.76
N ALA A 177 18.82 -7.04 -5.93
CA ALA A 177 19.85 -6.82 -6.94
C ALA A 177 20.70 -5.55 -6.73
N VAL A 178 20.22 -4.55 -5.98
CA VAL A 178 20.87 -3.22 -5.90
C VAL A 178 21.73 -3.04 -4.66
N TYR A 179 23.05 -3.10 -4.79
CA TYR A 179 24.00 -2.89 -3.68
C TYR A 179 24.73 -1.56 -3.73
N ASP A 180 24.84 -0.96 -4.92
CA ASP A 180 25.52 0.32 -5.12
C ASP A 180 24.78 1.22 -6.15
N PRO A 181 25.25 2.47 -6.39
CA PRO A 181 24.60 3.37 -7.34
C PRO A 181 24.60 2.89 -8.79
N GLU A 182 25.57 2.07 -9.21
CA GLU A 182 25.64 1.55 -10.58
C GLU A 182 24.52 0.52 -10.80
N ASP A 183 24.31 -0.38 -9.82
CA ASP A 183 23.18 -1.32 -9.84
C ASP A 183 21.84 -0.58 -9.89
N LEU A 184 21.71 0.49 -9.10
CA LEU A 184 20.48 1.28 -9.06
C LEU A 184 20.21 1.93 -10.43
N GLN A 185 21.24 2.47 -11.07
CA GLN A 185 21.10 3.09 -12.39
C GLN A 185 20.62 2.08 -13.43
N ILE A 186 21.15 0.85 -13.40
CA ILE A 186 20.71 -0.25 -14.28
C ILE A 186 19.22 -0.58 -14.03
N GLU A 187 18.80 -0.67 -12.77
CA GLU A 187 17.40 -0.95 -12.44
C GLU A 187 16.45 0.19 -12.83
N VAL A 188 16.88 1.45 -12.69
CA VAL A 188 16.14 2.63 -13.15
C VAL A 188 15.99 2.62 -14.68
N GLU A 189 17.06 2.30 -15.42
CA GLU A 189 17.04 2.23 -16.89
C GLU A 189 16.18 1.08 -17.41
N ASN A 190 16.26 -0.09 -16.78
CA ASN A 190 15.44 -1.25 -17.13
C ASN A 190 13.97 -1.05 -16.77
N GLY A 191 13.69 -0.35 -15.66
CA GLY A 191 12.35 0.01 -15.21
C GLY A 191 11.46 -1.16 -14.78
N VAL A 192 12.00 -2.40 -14.74
CA VAL A 192 11.21 -3.61 -14.47
C VAL A 192 10.84 -3.71 -12.99
N TRP A 193 11.81 -3.47 -12.11
CA TRP A 193 11.63 -3.56 -10.65
C TRP A 193 11.63 -2.19 -9.96
N PHE A 194 12.04 -1.14 -10.68
CA PHE A 194 11.94 0.23 -10.20
C PHE A 194 10.49 0.67 -10.09
N VAL A 195 10.10 1.14 -8.91
CA VAL A 195 8.73 1.64 -8.66
C VAL A 195 8.72 3.15 -8.80
N GLY A 196 9.72 3.81 -8.24
CA GLY A 196 9.81 5.27 -8.26
C GLY A 196 10.85 5.80 -7.30
N GLU A 197 11.33 6.99 -7.62
CA GLU A 197 12.14 7.84 -6.76
C GLU A 197 11.24 8.90 -6.13
N TYR A 198 11.28 8.98 -4.81
CA TYR A 198 10.42 9.82 -4.00
C TYR A 198 11.25 10.94 -3.39
N LYS A 199 10.95 12.17 -3.82
CA LYS A 199 11.37 13.36 -3.09
C LYS A 199 10.57 13.47 -1.80
N LYS A 200 11.05 14.30 -0.88
CA LYS A 200 10.44 14.53 0.44
C LYS A 200 8.92 14.74 0.34
N ASP A 201 8.48 15.68 -0.50
CA ASP A 201 7.06 16.02 -0.64
C ASP A 201 6.22 14.86 -1.22
N ASP A 202 6.81 14.07 -2.13
CA ASP A 202 6.12 12.93 -2.74
C ASP A 202 5.98 11.77 -1.73
N PHE A 203 6.99 11.58 -0.88
CA PHE A 203 6.96 10.58 0.18
C PHE A 203 6.04 11.00 1.34
N LEU A 204 6.04 12.29 1.69
CA LEU A 204 5.11 12.85 2.67
C LEU A 204 3.66 12.60 2.25
N LYS A 205 3.31 12.94 1.00
CA LYS A 205 1.99 12.64 0.42
C LYS A 205 1.65 11.15 0.45
N LEU A 206 2.65 10.29 0.23
CA LEU A 206 2.46 8.85 0.34
C LEU A 206 2.07 8.43 1.77
N LEU A 207 2.75 8.98 2.80
CA LEU A 207 2.46 8.69 4.20
C LEU A 207 1.11 9.28 4.65
N GLU A 208 0.81 10.52 4.27
CA GLU A 208 -0.46 11.19 4.59
C GLU A 208 -1.66 10.40 4.07
N ARG A 209 -1.63 10.02 2.78
CA ARG A 209 -2.67 9.19 2.15
C ARG A 209 -2.85 7.85 2.87
N VAL A 210 -1.75 7.23 3.30
CA VAL A 210 -1.80 5.97 4.05
C VAL A 210 -2.42 6.19 5.44
N SER A 211 -2.03 7.26 6.14
CA SER A 211 -2.58 7.64 7.44
C SER A 211 -4.09 7.89 7.39
N GLU A 212 -4.56 8.62 6.37
CA GLU A 212 -5.97 8.96 6.16
C GLU A 212 -6.85 7.73 5.92
N VAL A 213 -6.37 6.79 5.10
CA VAL A 213 -7.10 5.58 4.73
C VAL A 213 -7.03 4.50 5.82
N GLU A 214 -6.01 4.53 6.67
CA GLU A 214 -5.71 3.47 7.64
C GLU A 214 -5.74 3.97 9.08
N SER A 215 -6.94 4.02 9.68
CA SER A 215 -7.17 4.51 11.05
C SER A 215 -6.32 3.88 12.18
N GLY A 216 -5.72 2.71 11.96
CA GLY A 216 -4.79 2.06 12.90
C GLY A 216 -3.40 2.72 12.92
N LEU A 217 -2.94 3.27 11.79
CA LEU A 217 -1.65 3.94 11.69
C LEU A 217 -1.67 5.33 12.33
N LYS A 218 -2.83 6.02 12.33
CA LYS A 218 -3.04 7.25 13.12
C LYS A 218 -2.86 7.06 14.63
N LYS A 219 -3.04 5.83 15.14
CA LYS A 219 -2.82 5.48 16.55
C LYS A 219 -1.38 5.06 16.85
N ALA A 220 -0.53 4.91 15.84
CA ALA A 220 0.88 4.64 16.03
C ALA A 220 1.63 5.98 16.17
N ASP A 221 1.99 6.35 17.40
CA ASP A 221 2.56 7.67 17.75
C ASP A 221 3.72 8.13 16.84
N ASN A 222 4.56 7.22 16.36
CA ASN A 222 5.72 7.57 15.56
C ASN A 222 5.41 7.77 14.06
N PHE A 223 4.23 7.33 13.57
CA PHE A 223 3.82 7.60 12.19
C PHE A 223 3.46 9.08 12.02
N GLN A 224 2.68 9.63 12.96
CA GLN A 224 2.36 11.06 12.98
C GLN A 224 3.61 11.91 13.28
N THR A 225 4.48 11.45 14.18
CA THR A 225 5.76 12.14 14.46
C THR A 225 6.63 12.23 13.20
N THR A 226 6.70 11.16 12.40
CA THR A 226 7.43 11.16 11.13
C THR A 226 6.85 12.16 10.14
N ILE A 227 5.52 12.18 9.98
CA ILE A 227 4.82 13.16 9.12
C ILE A 227 5.20 14.58 9.54
N ASN A 228 5.05 14.90 10.83
CA ASN A 228 5.37 16.22 11.37
C ASN A 228 6.85 16.60 11.16
N GLU A 229 7.78 15.66 11.33
CA GLU A 229 9.20 15.92 11.07
C GLU A 229 9.47 16.22 9.60
N LEU A 230 8.87 15.47 8.68
CA LEU A 230 9.03 15.69 7.24
C LEU A 230 8.40 17.01 6.77
N GLU A 231 7.30 17.45 7.38
CA GLU A 231 6.70 18.78 7.15
C GLU A 231 7.64 19.93 7.52
N LEU A 232 8.48 19.74 8.55
CA LEU A 232 9.39 20.76 9.08
C LEU A 232 10.74 20.87 8.35
N LEU A 233 11.09 19.88 7.52
CA LEU A 233 12.35 19.83 6.74
C LEU A 233 12.28 20.62 5.43
#